data_AF-A0A6N7Q5F8-F1
#
_entry.id   AF-A0A6N7Q5F8-F1
#
_cell.length_a   1.000
_cell.length_b   1.000
_cell.length_c   1.000
_cell.angle_alpha   90.00
_cell.angle_beta   90.00
_cell.angle_gamma   90.00
#
_symmetry.space_group_name_H-M   'P 1'
#
loop_
_entity.id
_entity.type
_entity.pdbx_description
1 polymer ?
#
loop_
_entity_poly.entity_id
_entity_poly.type
_entity_poly.pdbx_seq_one_letter_code
_entity_poly.pdbx_strand_id
1 'polypeptide(L)'
;MDKRIAKAALTLALSLAAPLAMACEPEPGLQQNEVLQGDAEASCGGGGGGGSTPVYTLQGVIQNQGYESDGRPAGGKRLKIRAYSRFANANNDRVDANYINVRCNAYDQIGNGYTTDYDEEGNGALVDVHFKSNFVYGIYRKITVVCTHHAEYGANTYDATSNAEIEIPY
;
A
#
# COMPACT_ATOMS: atom_id res chain seq x y z
N MET A 1 -28.40 34.18 -28.20
CA MET A 1 -27.21 35.03 -27.93
C MET A 1 -26.54 34.49 -26.68
N ASP A 2 -25.56 33.61 -26.88
CA ASP A 2 -24.77 33.01 -25.80
C ASP A 2 -23.84 34.03 -25.17
N LYS A 3 -23.92 34.21 -23.84
CA LYS A 3 -22.93 34.95 -23.07
C LYS A 3 -22.02 33.93 -22.37
N ARG A 4 -20.88 33.70 -23.00
CA ARG A 4 -19.72 32.98 -22.46
C ARG A 4 -19.17 33.78 -21.27
N ILE A 5 -19.09 33.18 -20.09
CA ILE A 5 -18.31 33.72 -18.97
C ILE A 5 -17.09 32.82 -18.78
N ALA A 6 -15.94 33.47 -18.78
CA ALA A 6 -14.61 32.93 -18.94
C ALA A 6 -14.20 31.99 -17.79
N LYS A 7 -13.55 30.88 -18.16
CA LYS A 7 -12.75 30.07 -17.25
C LYS A 7 -11.45 30.82 -16.98
N ALA A 8 -11.23 31.25 -15.74
CA ALA A 8 -9.94 31.76 -15.30
C ALA A 8 -8.94 30.60 -15.25
N ALA A 9 -7.87 30.71 -16.04
CA ALA A 9 -6.74 29.81 -16.02
C ALA A 9 -5.87 30.14 -14.79
N LEU A 10 -5.78 29.19 -13.85
CA LEU A 10 -4.81 29.25 -12.77
C LEU A 10 -3.60 28.41 -13.18
N THR A 11 -2.62 29.07 -13.77
CA THR A 11 -1.28 28.53 -14.01
C THR A 11 -0.51 28.59 -12.69
N LEU A 12 -0.25 27.44 -12.05
CA LEU A 12 0.78 27.36 -11.01
C LEU A 12 1.84 26.31 -11.39
N ALA A 13 3.07 26.72 -11.18
CA ALA A 13 4.31 26.23 -11.77
C ALA A 13 4.60 24.73 -11.54
N LEU A 14 5.12 24.10 -12.61
CA LEU A 14 5.91 22.86 -12.55
C LEU A 14 7.16 23.09 -11.69
N SER A 15 7.20 22.53 -10.48
CA SER A 15 8.46 22.23 -9.81
C SER A 15 8.94 20.85 -10.28
N LEU A 16 10.02 20.84 -11.07
CA LEU A 16 10.80 19.63 -11.35
C LEU A 16 11.40 19.13 -10.03
N ALA A 17 10.89 18.02 -9.50
CA ALA A 17 11.62 17.18 -8.57
C ALA A 17 12.06 15.91 -9.31
N ALA A 18 13.37 15.78 -9.51
CA ALA A 18 14.02 14.64 -10.13
C ALA A 18 13.86 13.35 -9.27
N PRO A 19 13.96 12.16 -9.89
CA PRO A 19 13.73 10.89 -9.21
C PRO A 19 14.93 10.49 -8.34
N LEU A 20 14.70 10.24 -7.05
CA LEU A 20 15.59 9.40 -6.25
C LEU A 20 15.11 7.95 -6.37
N ALA A 21 15.43 7.34 -7.51
CA ALA A 21 15.50 5.89 -7.59
C ALA A 21 16.83 5.46 -6.98
N MET A 22 16.81 4.95 -5.74
CA MET A 22 17.89 4.08 -5.27
C MET A 22 17.43 2.64 -5.49
N ALA A 23 17.98 2.03 -6.53
CA ALA A 23 18.01 0.59 -6.67
C ALA A 23 18.84 0.03 -5.51
N CYS A 24 18.22 -0.80 -4.67
CA CYS A 24 18.93 -1.59 -3.67
C CYS A 24 19.46 -2.83 -4.40
N GLU A 25 20.76 -2.83 -4.71
CA GLU A 25 21.46 -4.01 -5.22
C GLU A 25 21.69 -4.98 -4.06
N PRO A 26 21.34 -6.28 -4.18
CA PRO A 26 21.79 -7.27 -3.21
C PRO A 26 23.28 -7.59 -3.50
N GLU A 27 24.16 -7.31 -2.54
CA GLU A 27 25.56 -7.75 -2.62
C GLU A 27 25.65 -9.29 -2.62
N PRO A 28 26.54 -9.89 -3.45
CA PRO A 28 26.63 -11.33 -3.58
C PRO A 28 27.61 -11.94 -2.56
N GLY A 29 27.16 -12.98 -1.88
CA GLY A 29 27.99 -14.09 -1.41
C GLY A 29 28.48 -14.03 0.03
N LEU A 30 28.06 -15.01 0.83
CA LEU A 30 28.91 -16.16 1.20
C LEU A 30 28.04 -17.23 1.90
N GLN A 31 28.13 -18.46 1.40
CA GLN A 31 27.59 -19.65 2.06
C GLN A 31 28.41 -19.96 3.31
N GLN A 32 27.76 -20.23 4.46
CA GLN A 32 27.93 -21.47 5.26
C GLN A 32 27.15 -21.38 6.58
N ASN A 33 26.21 -22.32 6.75
CA ASN A 33 25.88 -23.06 7.97
C ASN A 33 26.18 -22.42 9.35
N GLU A 34 25.15 -22.05 10.11
CA GLU A 34 24.64 -22.79 11.29
C GLU A 34 23.58 -21.96 12.03
N VAL A 35 22.73 -22.66 12.78
CA VAL A 35 21.45 -22.25 13.37
C VAL A 35 21.61 -21.20 14.49
N LEU A 36 20.89 -20.08 14.42
CA LEU A 36 20.30 -19.44 15.61
C LEU A 36 19.15 -18.48 15.22
N GLN A 37 18.00 -18.64 15.89
CA GLN A 37 16.84 -17.74 15.90
C GLN A 37 17.24 -16.29 16.22
N GLY A 38 16.61 -15.34 15.53
CA GLY A 38 16.66 -13.92 15.88
C GLY A 38 16.28 -13.01 14.71
N ASP A 39 14.98 -12.83 14.51
CA ASP A 39 14.30 -11.58 14.12
C ASP A 39 15.17 -10.52 13.40
N ALA A 40 15.41 -10.70 12.10
CA ALA A 40 15.94 -9.64 11.25
C ALA A 40 14.79 -8.83 10.66
N GLU A 41 14.23 -7.94 11.47
CA GLU A 41 13.55 -6.73 11.00
C GLU A 41 14.52 -6.00 10.06
N ALA A 42 14.15 -5.88 8.78
CA ALA A 42 14.84 -4.99 7.85
C ALA A 42 14.62 -3.55 8.32
N SER A 43 15.48 -3.09 9.23
CA SER A 43 15.52 -1.74 9.73
C SER A 43 16.07 -0.81 8.65
N CYS A 44 15.18 -0.08 7.97
CA CYS A 44 15.55 1.12 7.23
C CYS A 44 15.68 2.29 8.22
N GLY A 45 16.69 2.24 9.08
CA GLY A 45 17.00 3.30 10.04
C GLY A 45 18.13 4.21 9.56
N GLY A 46 17.85 5.52 9.45
CA GLY A 46 18.89 6.54 9.58
C GLY A 46 18.85 7.67 8.56
N GLY A 47 18.17 8.76 8.91
CA GLY A 47 18.27 10.06 8.23
C GLY A 47 17.78 11.16 9.17
N GLY A 48 18.70 11.74 9.94
CA GLY A 48 18.41 12.75 10.96
C GLY A 48 17.87 14.06 10.39
N GLY A 49 16.79 14.53 11.00
CA GLY A 49 16.30 15.90 10.89
C GLY A 49 15.52 16.20 12.16
N GLY A 50 15.95 17.21 12.92
CA GLY A 50 15.22 17.69 14.09
C GLY A 50 13.83 18.13 13.66
N GLY A 51 12.85 17.27 13.92
CA GLY A 51 11.46 17.50 13.56
C GLY A 51 10.61 16.85 14.63
N SER A 52 9.72 17.64 15.21
CA SER A 52 8.67 17.19 16.13
C SER A 52 8.13 15.85 15.63
N THR A 53 8.21 14.80 16.45
CA THR A 53 7.52 13.54 16.15
C THR A 53 6.08 13.86 15.78
N PRO A 54 5.57 13.39 14.62
CA PRO A 54 4.22 13.69 14.20
C PRO A 54 3.25 13.22 15.29
N VAL A 55 2.38 14.13 15.75
CA VAL A 55 1.44 13.88 16.86
C VAL A 55 0.49 12.72 16.53
N TYR A 56 0.22 12.53 15.23
CA TYR A 56 -0.59 11.46 14.68
C TYR A 56 0.08 10.84 13.45
N THR A 57 -0.18 9.56 13.23
CA THR A 57 0.38 8.77 12.13
C THR A 57 -0.71 7.97 11.45
N LEU A 58 -0.72 7.98 10.11
CA LEU A 58 -1.51 7.08 9.30
C LEU A 58 -0.64 5.92 8.84
N GLN A 59 -1.10 4.69 9.09
CA GLN A 59 -0.43 3.46 8.68
C GLN A 59 -1.32 2.68 7.72
N GLY A 60 -0.73 2.19 6.64
CA GLY A 60 -1.36 1.25 5.73
C GLY A 60 -0.90 -0.17 6.03
N VAL A 61 -1.84 -1.12 6.11
CA VAL A 61 -1.53 -2.54 6.33
C VAL A 61 -2.18 -3.37 5.24
N ILE A 62 -1.42 -4.33 4.68
CA ILE A 62 -1.89 -5.33 3.73
C ILE A 62 -1.72 -6.72 4.37
N GLN A 63 -2.79 -7.51 4.36
CA GLN A 63 -2.83 -8.86 4.91
C GLN A 63 -3.28 -9.86 3.84
N ASN A 64 -2.52 -10.95 3.73
CA ASN A 64 -2.92 -12.14 3.00
C ASN A 64 -3.90 -12.96 3.84
N GLN A 65 -5.14 -13.13 3.38
CA GLN A 65 -6.18 -13.94 4.02
C GLN A 65 -6.29 -15.36 3.47
N GLY A 66 -5.32 -15.77 2.65
CA GLY A 66 -5.23 -17.08 2.03
C GLY A 66 -5.51 -17.05 0.53
N TYR A 67 -5.72 -18.24 -0.03
CA TYR A 67 -5.80 -18.44 -1.47
C TYR A 67 -7.12 -19.12 -1.86
N GLU A 68 -7.53 -18.92 -3.11
CA GLU A 68 -8.62 -19.66 -3.74
C GLU A 68 -8.10 -20.32 -5.02
N SER A 69 -8.38 -21.62 -5.18
CA SER A 69 -8.00 -22.39 -6.37
C SER A 69 -9.20 -22.54 -7.30
N ASP A 70 -8.97 -22.49 -8.62
CA ASP A 70 -10.02 -22.65 -9.63
C ASP A 70 -10.42 -24.11 -9.92
N GLY A 71 -9.72 -25.08 -9.30
CA GLY A 71 -10.00 -26.51 -9.39
C GLY A 71 -9.66 -27.16 -10.74
N ARG A 72 -9.02 -26.44 -11.67
CA ARG A 72 -8.68 -26.96 -13.00
C ARG A 72 -7.35 -27.71 -12.99
N PRO A 73 -7.06 -28.59 -13.98
CA PRO A 73 -5.78 -29.30 -14.07
C PRO A 73 -4.54 -28.40 -14.16
N ALA A 74 -4.67 -27.21 -14.78
CA ALA A 74 -3.63 -26.17 -14.79
C ALA A 74 -3.60 -25.32 -13.50
N GLY A 75 -4.61 -25.50 -12.63
CA GLY A 75 -4.68 -25.05 -11.24
C GLY A 75 -4.42 -23.56 -11.03
N GLY A 76 -5.29 -22.69 -11.54
CA GLY A 76 -5.20 -21.26 -11.27
C GLY A 76 -5.44 -20.97 -9.79
N LYS A 77 -4.70 -20.03 -9.23
CA LYS A 77 -4.89 -19.56 -7.85
C LYS A 77 -5.04 -18.05 -7.83
N ARG A 78 -5.83 -17.54 -6.89
CA ARG A 78 -5.94 -16.10 -6.58
C ARG A 78 -5.77 -15.85 -5.09
N LEU A 79 -5.30 -14.66 -4.78
CA LEU A 79 -5.08 -14.18 -3.42
C LEU A 79 -6.38 -13.58 -2.86
N LYS A 80 -6.66 -13.84 -1.58
CA LYS A 80 -7.65 -13.08 -0.79
C LYS A 80 -6.89 -12.04 0.02
N ILE A 81 -7.25 -10.79 -0.13
CA ILE A 81 -6.52 -9.65 0.40
C ILE A 81 -7.45 -8.89 1.33
N ARG A 82 -6.94 -8.56 2.52
CA ARG A 82 -7.49 -7.50 3.35
C ARG A 82 -6.47 -6.38 3.44
N ALA A 83 -6.88 -5.16 3.21
CA ALA A 83 -6.04 -4.00 3.46
C ALA A 83 -6.80 -2.99 4.29
N TYR A 84 -6.11 -2.30 5.19
CA TYR A 84 -6.76 -1.32 6.06
C TYR A 84 -5.88 -0.13 6.36
N SER A 85 -6.54 1.01 6.56
CA SER A 85 -5.96 2.24 7.07
C SER A 85 -6.10 2.25 8.59
N ARG A 86 -5.02 2.57 9.31
CA ARG A 86 -5.02 2.72 10.76
C ARG A 86 -4.48 4.10 11.13
N PHE A 87 -5.35 4.94 11.68
CA PHE A 87 -4.96 6.24 12.19
C PHE A 87 -4.71 6.17 13.70
N ALA A 88 -3.55 6.65 14.14
CA ALA A 88 -3.11 6.51 15.53
C ALA A 88 -2.40 7.77 16.05
N ASN A 89 -2.45 7.98 17.37
CA ASN A 89 -1.66 9.01 18.04
C ASN A 89 -0.20 8.56 18.27
N ALA A 90 0.63 9.44 18.84
CA ALA A 90 2.02 9.15 19.19
C ALA A 90 2.22 7.97 20.18
N ASN A 91 1.20 7.60 20.96
CA ASN A 91 1.22 6.43 21.85
C ASN A 91 0.75 5.15 21.16
N ASN A 92 0.51 5.20 19.85
CA ASN A 92 -0.03 4.12 19.05
C ASN A 92 -1.47 3.73 19.41
N ASP A 93 -2.25 4.61 20.06
CA ASP A 93 -3.69 4.40 20.28
C ASP A 93 -4.47 4.81 19.02
N ARG A 94 -5.55 4.08 18.72
CA ARG A 94 -6.45 4.42 17.61
C ARG A 94 -7.17 5.75 17.89
N VAL A 95 -7.25 6.59 16.87
CA VAL A 95 -7.95 7.88 16.93
C VAL A 95 -8.89 7.98 15.76
N ASP A 96 -10.12 8.44 16.00
CA ASP A 96 -11.09 8.68 14.94
C ASP A 96 -10.66 9.89 14.08
N ALA A 97 -10.49 9.66 12.79
CA ALA A 97 -10.26 10.70 11.80
C ALA A 97 -11.61 11.33 11.40
N ASN A 98 -11.62 12.61 11.05
CA ASN A 98 -12.81 13.26 10.48
C ASN A 98 -13.26 12.54 9.20
N TYR A 99 -12.29 12.12 8.40
CA TYR A 99 -12.47 11.30 7.21
C TYR A 99 -11.29 10.34 7.07
N ILE A 100 -11.54 9.11 6.63
CA ILE A 100 -10.51 8.14 6.32
C ILE A 100 -10.95 7.27 5.15
N ASN A 101 -10.03 6.98 4.24
CA ASN A 101 -10.28 6.06 3.13
C ASN A 101 -9.10 5.12 2.87
N VAL A 102 -9.38 4.08 2.11
CA VAL A 102 -8.37 3.20 1.52
C VAL A 102 -8.76 2.87 0.09
N ARG A 103 -7.78 2.93 -0.81
CA ARG A 103 -7.92 2.43 -2.18
C ARG A 103 -6.81 1.47 -2.48
N CYS A 104 -7.15 0.27 -2.93
CA CYS A 104 -6.20 -0.76 -3.27
C CYS A 104 -6.31 -1.22 -4.71
N ASN A 105 -5.17 -1.65 -5.25
CA ASN A 105 -5.04 -2.32 -6.53
C ASN A 105 -4.18 -3.57 -6.33
N ALA A 106 -4.60 -4.70 -6.89
CA ALA A 106 -3.77 -5.88 -7.02
C ALA A 106 -3.58 -6.23 -8.49
N TYR A 107 -2.34 -6.46 -8.90
CA TYR A 107 -1.97 -6.81 -10.26
C TYR A 107 -0.96 -7.96 -10.27
N ASP A 108 -1.00 -8.76 -11.34
CA ASP A 108 0.03 -9.75 -11.61
C ASP A 108 1.21 -9.11 -12.37
N GLN A 109 2.37 -9.76 -12.34
CA GLN A 109 3.56 -9.27 -13.08
C GLN A 109 3.40 -9.30 -14.60
N ILE A 110 2.44 -10.06 -15.13
CA ILE A 110 2.25 -10.28 -16.57
C ILE A 110 1.30 -9.22 -17.17
N GLY A 111 0.63 -8.43 -16.33
CA GLY A 111 -0.08 -7.21 -16.66
C GLY A 111 -1.46 -7.40 -17.31
N ASN A 112 -1.99 -8.61 -17.39
CA ASN A 112 -3.24 -8.85 -18.13
C ASN A 112 -4.52 -8.58 -17.32
N GLY A 113 -4.40 -8.27 -16.02
CA GLY A 113 -5.53 -7.81 -15.23
C GLY A 113 -5.11 -7.12 -13.94
N TYR A 114 -5.94 -6.19 -13.47
CA TYR A 114 -5.89 -5.65 -12.12
C TYR A 114 -7.26 -5.73 -11.46
N THR A 115 -7.30 -5.96 -10.16
CA THR A 115 -8.50 -5.87 -9.32
C THR A 115 -8.34 -4.69 -8.39
N THR A 116 -9.38 -3.88 -8.24
CA THR A 116 -9.37 -2.73 -7.34
C THR A 116 -10.49 -2.85 -6.32
N ASP A 117 -10.26 -2.30 -5.14
CA ASP A 117 -11.27 -2.15 -4.10
C ASP A 117 -11.07 -0.82 -3.37
N TYR A 118 -12.15 -0.29 -2.82
CA TYR A 118 -12.21 1.01 -2.19
C TYR A 118 -13.25 1.02 -1.07
N ASP A 119 -12.88 1.61 0.06
CA ASP A 119 -13.82 1.88 1.14
C ASP A 119 -13.46 3.20 1.84
N GLU A 120 -14.45 3.82 2.47
CA GLU A 120 -14.33 5.11 3.17
C GLU A 120 -15.29 5.22 4.36
N GLU A 121 -14.87 5.99 5.37
CA GLU A 121 -15.66 6.25 6.56
C GLU A 121 -15.44 7.71 7.03
N GLY A 122 -16.53 8.33 7.49
CA GLY A 122 -16.48 9.60 8.20
C GLY A 122 -16.51 9.38 9.70
N ASN A 123 -15.68 10.10 10.46
CA ASN A 123 -15.54 9.95 11.92
C ASN A 123 -15.11 8.52 12.33
N GLY A 124 -14.21 7.89 11.58
CA GLY A 124 -13.75 6.53 11.80
C GLY A 124 -12.25 6.45 12.09
N ALA A 125 -11.83 5.48 12.91
CA ALA A 125 -10.42 5.20 13.19
C ALA A 125 -9.79 4.13 12.28
N LEU A 126 -10.62 3.36 11.57
CA LEU A 126 -10.18 2.23 10.76
C LEU A 126 -11.15 1.99 9.62
N VAL A 127 -10.60 1.96 8.41
CA VAL A 127 -11.33 1.56 7.19
C VAL A 127 -10.60 0.39 6.56
N ASP A 128 -11.34 -0.61 6.09
CA ASP A 128 -10.77 -1.80 5.49
C ASP A 128 -11.50 -2.27 4.24
N VAL A 129 -10.71 -2.79 3.29
CA VAL A 129 -11.19 -3.39 2.04
C VAL A 129 -10.87 -4.86 2.00
N HIS A 130 -11.77 -5.62 1.38
CA HIS A 130 -11.70 -7.07 1.28
C HIS A 130 -11.94 -7.49 -0.16
N PHE A 131 -10.87 -7.81 -0.87
CA PHE A 131 -10.95 -8.13 -2.28
C PHE A 131 -10.08 -9.33 -2.65
N LYS A 132 -10.32 -9.83 -3.86
CA LYS A 132 -9.57 -10.95 -4.41
C LYS A 132 -8.75 -10.46 -5.59
N SER A 133 -7.54 -10.96 -5.73
CA SER A 133 -6.73 -10.73 -6.94
C SER A 133 -7.34 -11.43 -8.16
N ASN A 134 -6.79 -11.14 -9.33
CA ASN A 134 -6.98 -12.00 -10.50
C ASN A 134 -6.43 -13.40 -10.25
N PHE A 135 -6.96 -14.38 -11.00
CA PHE A 135 -6.40 -15.72 -11.05
C PHE A 135 -5.08 -15.68 -11.84
N VAL A 136 -4.03 -16.22 -11.24
CA VAL A 136 -2.73 -16.41 -11.89
C VAL A 136 -2.49 -17.89 -12.17
N TYR A 137 -1.80 -18.14 -13.27
CA TYR A 137 -1.56 -19.45 -13.84
C TYR A 137 -0.07 -19.67 -14.09
N GLY A 138 0.35 -20.94 -14.13
CA GLY A 138 1.73 -21.29 -14.43
C GLY A 138 2.69 -21.08 -13.25
N ILE A 139 3.97 -20.87 -13.57
CA ILE A 139 5.11 -20.94 -12.65
C ILE A 139 5.47 -19.61 -11.96
N TYR A 140 5.07 -18.48 -12.55
CA TYR A 140 5.32 -17.15 -11.97
C TYR A 140 4.02 -16.61 -11.39
N ARG A 141 3.77 -16.90 -10.11
CA ARG A 141 2.53 -16.54 -9.42
C ARG A 141 2.79 -15.47 -8.36
N LYS A 142 3.18 -14.27 -8.80
CA LYS A 142 3.34 -13.12 -7.90
C LYS A 142 2.22 -12.14 -8.11
N ILE A 143 1.64 -11.68 -7.01
CA ILE A 143 0.67 -10.58 -6.98
C ILE A 143 1.31 -9.41 -6.24
N THR A 144 1.33 -8.25 -6.87
CA THR A 144 1.69 -7.00 -6.22
C THR A 144 0.41 -6.29 -5.81
N VAL A 145 0.35 -5.89 -4.55
CA VAL A 145 -0.75 -5.10 -3.97
C VAL A 145 -0.21 -3.73 -3.61
N VAL A 146 -0.89 -2.69 -4.10
CA VAL A 146 -0.59 -1.29 -3.82
C VAL A 146 -1.83 -0.63 -3.27
N CYS A 147 -1.71 -0.05 -2.09
CA CYS A 147 -2.81 0.67 -1.43
C CYS A 147 -2.39 2.10 -1.11
N THR A 148 -3.27 3.04 -1.41
CA THR A 148 -3.18 4.44 -0.97
C THR A 148 -4.17 4.66 0.16
N HIS A 149 -3.70 5.32 1.21
CA HIS A 149 -4.44 5.59 2.43
C HIS A 149 -4.48 7.10 2.64
N HIS A 150 -5.65 7.60 2.99
CA HIS A 150 -5.85 9.02 3.28
C HIS A 150 -6.65 9.18 4.57
N ALA A 151 -6.28 10.16 5.40
CA ALA A 151 -7.04 10.54 6.58
C ALA A 151 -6.98 12.07 6.81
N GLU A 152 -8.08 12.63 7.31
CA GLU A 152 -8.19 14.02 7.72
C GLU A 152 -8.42 14.09 9.23
N TYR A 153 -7.65 14.92 9.94
CA TYR A 153 -7.85 15.18 11.36
C TYR A 153 -7.66 16.67 11.68
N GLY A 154 -8.73 17.32 12.11
CA GLY A 154 -8.77 18.77 12.30
C GLY A 154 -8.53 19.50 10.98
N ALA A 155 -7.45 20.26 10.90
CA ALA A 155 -7.03 20.97 9.69
C ALA A 155 -5.90 20.25 8.91
N ASN A 156 -5.48 19.07 9.37
CA ASN A 156 -4.34 18.35 8.81
C ASN A 156 -4.80 17.16 7.95
N THR A 157 -4.04 16.88 6.90
CA THR A 157 -4.18 15.71 6.05
C THR A 157 -3.00 14.76 6.26
N TYR A 158 -3.27 13.47 6.18
CA TYR A 158 -2.30 12.40 6.32
C TYR A 158 -2.44 11.43 5.16
N ASP A 159 -1.35 11.19 4.45
CA ASP A 159 -1.31 10.28 3.32
C ASP A 159 -0.25 9.21 3.56
N ALA A 160 -0.56 7.98 3.19
CA ALA A 160 0.37 6.87 3.24
C ALA A 160 0.16 5.93 2.05
N THR A 161 1.23 5.26 1.65
CA THR A 161 1.18 4.20 0.64
C THR A 161 1.73 2.93 1.24
N SER A 162 1.01 1.82 1.10
CA SER A 162 1.50 0.48 1.45
C SER A 162 1.61 -0.39 0.21
N ASN A 163 2.68 -1.19 0.16
CA ASN A 163 2.99 -2.07 -0.96
C ASN A 163 3.36 -3.45 -0.44
N ALA A 164 2.86 -4.50 -1.08
CA ALA A 164 3.22 -5.88 -0.77
C ALA A 164 3.36 -6.70 -2.06
N GLU A 165 4.42 -7.50 -2.17
CA GLU A 165 4.54 -8.55 -3.18
C GLU A 165 4.32 -9.90 -2.49
N ILE A 166 3.35 -10.66 -3.00
CA ILE A 166 2.95 -11.93 -2.39
C ILE A 166 3.09 -13.03 -3.43
N GLU A 167 3.93 -14.01 -3.12
CA GLU A 167 4.07 -15.22 -3.90
C GLU A 167 2.91 -16.18 -3.56
N ILE A 168 2.33 -16.77 -4.61
CA ILE A 168 1.26 -17.75 -4.52
C ILE A 168 1.89 -19.14 -4.71
N PRO A 169 1.74 -20.04 -3.73
CA PRO A 169 2.35 -21.36 -3.77
C PRO A 169 1.74 -22.24 -4.87
N TYR A 170 2.48 -23.27 -5.29
CA TYR A 170 2.03 -24.27 -6.26
C TYR A 170 0.78 -25.02 -5.80
#